data_AF-A0A136IK81-F1
#
_entry.id   AF-A0A136IK81-F1
#
_cell.length_a   1.000
_cell.length_b   1.000
_cell.length_c   1.000
_cell.angle_alpha   90.00
_cell.angle_beta   90.00
_cell.angle_gamma   90.00
#
_symmetry.space_group_name_H-M   'P 1'
#
loop_
_entity.id
_entity.type
_entity.pdbx_description
1 polymer ?
#
loop_
_entity_poly.entity_id
_entity_poly.type
_entity_poly.pdbx_seq_one_letter_code
_entity_poly.pdbx_strand_id
1 'polypeptide(L)'
;LQKLPREINLQILSLLDIPTLSGLRRASLAARNAIDSLLEYKAIAHHAPSIITGILSINANNFSLLELYHILTKGAQCASCRRQGFYLYLITCKRICRHCFTSKLDYRPIQESDAMRETGLSEEDLELFPHVDSVPGCYGQDQYVSRHRLRLFDRQALSQRHMLHEPVPQERTLIQEVVADACRYMAIVSAPLLGVSCRVITSCDWGVYCLRCRGSEQNRGSCYDKYTQQGFTEHMEKEGSQHG
;
A
#
# COMPACT_ATOMS: atom_id res chain seq x y z
N LEU A 1 2.65 30.50 1.20
CA LEU A 1 1.40 30.34 1.98
C LEU A 1 0.65 31.65 2.23
N GLN A 2 1.31 32.79 2.45
CA GLN A 2 0.59 34.03 2.83
C GLN A 2 -0.04 34.83 1.67
N LYS A 3 0.21 34.47 0.41
CA LYS A 3 -0.31 35.20 -0.76
C LYS A 3 -1.67 34.67 -1.26
N LEU A 4 -2.13 33.53 -0.76
CA LEU A 4 -3.39 32.90 -1.15
C LEU A 4 -4.34 32.88 0.06
N PRO A 5 -5.66 32.89 -0.15
CA PRO A 5 -6.64 32.63 0.91
C PRO A 5 -6.36 31.32 1.64
N ARG A 6 -6.71 31.25 2.91
CA ARG A 6 -6.40 30.11 3.77
C ARG A 6 -6.98 28.81 3.21
N GLU A 7 -8.21 28.86 2.73
CA GLU A 7 -8.97 27.75 2.18
C GLU A 7 -8.25 27.15 0.97
N ILE A 8 -7.74 28.00 0.08
CA ILE A 8 -6.99 27.59 -1.11
C ILE A 8 -5.66 26.93 -0.71
N ASN A 9 -4.95 27.48 0.27
CA ASN A 9 -3.74 26.83 0.79
C ASN A 9 -4.05 25.44 1.36
N LEU A 10 -5.13 25.29 2.14
CA LEU A 10 -5.50 24.00 2.71
C LEU A 10 -5.87 22.98 1.63
N GLN A 11 -6.61 23.39 0.60
CA GLN A 11 -6.93 22.53 -0.54
C GLN A 11 -5.67 22.08 -1.28
N ILE A 12 -4.75 23.00 -1.57
CA ILE A 12 -3.46 22.66 -2.21
C ILE A 12 -2.71 21.64 -1.35
N LEU A 13 -2.59 21.89 -0.04
CA LEU A 13 -1.89 20.98 0.86
C LEU A 13 -2.56 19.58 0.91
N SER A 14 -3.90 19.49 0.88
CA SER A 14 -4.59 18.19 0.81
C SER A 14 -4.30 17.42 -0.48
N LEU A 15 -3.95 18.10 -1.57
CA LEU A 15 -3.59 17.50 -2.86
C LEU A 15 -2.11 17.10 -2.97
N LEU A 16 -1.28 17.46 -2.00
CA LEU A 16 0.13 17.03 -1.96
C LEU A 16 0.27 15.64 -1.35
N ASP A 17 1.32 14.93 -1.76
CA ASP A 17 1.73 13.66 -1.18
C ASP A 17 2.36 13.83 0.22
N ILE A 18 2.37 12.75 1.00
CA ILE A 18 2.89 12.76 2.37
C ILE A 18 4.39 13.09 2.44
N PRO A 19 5.28 12.52 1.60
CA PRO A 19 6.68 12.93 1.54
C PRO A 19 6.88 14.44 1.35
N THR A 20 6.20 15.05 0.37
CA THR A 20 6.25 16.49 0.10
C THR A 20 5.73 17.29 1.30
N LEU A 21 4.60 16.90 1.89
CA LEU A 21 4.06 17.53 3.10
C LEU A 21 5.03 17.46 4.28
N SER A 22 5.68 16.32 4.47
CA SER A 22 6.70 16.13 5.52
C SER A 22 7.89 17.07 5.32
N GLY A 23 8.35 17.24 4.08
CA GLY A 23 9.37 18.24 3.73
C GLY A 23 8.95 19.67 4.09
N LEU A 24 7.76 20.09 3.64
CA LEU A 24 7.20 21.42 3.94
C LEU A 24 7.04 21.67 5.45
N ARG A 25 6.53 20.67 6.18
CA ARG A 25 6.33 20.70 7.63
C ARG A 25 7.64 20.90 8.41
N ARG A 26 8.76 20.38 7.89
CA ARG A 26 10.10 20.61 8.47
C ARG A 26 10.67 21.98 8.11
N ALA A 27 10.43 22.45 6.88
CA ALA A 27 11.02 23.68 6.35
C ALA A 27 10.34 24.97 6.83
N SER A 28 9.07 24.93 7.25
CA SER A 28 8.32 26.14 7.63
C SER A 28 7.37 25.92 8.80
N LEU A 29 7.44 26.80 9.81
CA LEU A 29 6.48 26.81 10.92
C LEU A 29 5.05 27.10 10.43
N ALA A 30 4.89 28.01 9.48
CA ALA A 30 3.58 28.33 8.90
C ALA A 30 3.00 27.13 8.14
N ALA A 31 3.84 26.42 7.37
CA ALA A 31 3.41 25.19 6.69
C ALA A 31 3.06 24.10 7.70
N ARG A 32 3.87 23.92 8.75
CA ARG A 32 3.58 22.98 9.83
C ARG A 32 2.23 23.22 10.46
N ASN A 33 1.94 24.46 10.86
CA ASN A 33 0.66 24.79 11.48
C ASN A 33 -0.52 24.58 10.52
N ALA A 34 -0.34 24.87 9.22
CA ALA A 34 -1.37 24.63 8.21
C ALA A 34 -1.63 23.14 8.01
N ILE A 35 -0.58 22.33 7.84
CA ILE A 35 -0.66 20.87 7.65
C ILE A 35 -1.25 20.20 8.90
N ASP A 36 -0.77 20.57 10.09
CA ASP A 36 -1.29 20.07 11.37
C ASP A 36 -2.75 20.51 11.61
N SER A 37 -3.27 21.50 10.86
CA SER A 37 -4.67 21.89 10.91
C SER A 37 -5.60 21.08 9.99
N LEU A 38 -5.06 20.37 9.00
CA LEU A 38 -5.83 19.53 8.06
C LEU A 38 -6.50 18.37 8.80
N LEU A 39 -7.78 18.14 8.52
CA LEU A 39 -8.54 17.07 9.15
C LEU A 39 -8.05 15.70 8.68
N GLU A 40 -7.72 15.60 7.40
CA GLU A 40 -7.18 14.42 6.75
C GLU A 40 -5.85 14.00 7.40
N TYR A 41 -4.93 14.94 7.56
CA TYR A 41 -3.63 14.69 8.19
C TYR A 41 -3.79 14.30 9.65
N LYS A 42 -4.60 15.05 10.42
CA LYS A 42 -4.88 14.76 11.83
C LYS A 42 -5.47 13.36 12.03
N ALA A 43 -6.46 13.00 11.23
CA ALA A 43 -7.11 11.70 11.32
C ALA A 43 -6.11 10.55 11.08
N ILE A 44 -5.29 10.66 10.03
CA ILE A 44 -4.34 9.60 9.69
C ILE A 44 -3.19 9.56 10.71
N ALA A 45 -2.65 10.71 11.11
CA ALA A 45 -1.58 10.78 12.10
C ALA A 45 -2.01 10.23 13.47
N HIS A 46 -3.27 10.42 13.84
CA HIS A 46 -3.80 9.91 15.11
C HIS A 46 -4.17 8.43 15.04
N HIS A 47 -4.90 7.99 14.01
CA HIS A 47 -5.46 6.64 13.95
C HIS A 47 -4.59 5.62 13.21
N ALA A 48 -3.69 6.06 12.33
CA ALA A 48 -2.86 5.19 11.50
C ALA A 48 -1.42 5.73 11.27
N PRO A 49 -0.67 6.09 12.33
CA PRO A 49 0.67 6.66 12.20
C PRO A 49 1.66 5.73 11.47
N SER A 50 1.48 4.41 11.60
CA SER A 50 2.32 3.41 10.92
C SER A 50 2.24 3.51 9.39
N ILE A 51 1.11 3.96 8.84
CA ILE A 51 0.96 4.19 7.39
C ILE A 51 1.80 5.37 6.95
N ILE A 52 1.79 6.47 7.71
CA ILE A 52 2.64 7.64 7.44
C ILE A 52 4.12 7.24 7.47
N THR A 53 4.53 6.49 8.50
CA THR A 53 5.91 5.99 8.59
C THR A 53 6.27 5.09 7.42
N GLY A 54 5.40 4.18 7.03
CA GLY A 54 5.61 3.29 5.88
C GLY A 54 5.79 4.08 4.58
N ILE A 55 4.89 5.02 4.31
CA ILE A 55 4.93 5.90 3.13
C ILE A 55 6.24 6.70 3.08
N LEU A 56 6.63 7.33 4.19
CA LEU A 56 7.87 8.10 4.25
C LEU A 56 9.10 7.22 4.08
N SER A 57 9.06 5.98 4.59
CA SER A 57 10.18 5.05 4.56
C SER A 57 10.45 4.55 3.14
N ILE A 58 9.41 4.34 2.34
CA ILE A 58 9.54 3.91 0.93
C ILE A 58 9.42 5.04 -0.10
N ASN A 59 9.32 6.28 0.37
CA ASN A 59 9.11 7.48 -0.45
C ASN A 59 7.89 7.37 -1.39
N ALA A 60 6.78 6.81 -0.93
CA ALA A 60 5.58 6.67 -1.75
C ALA A 60 4.91 8.03 -1.99
N ASN A 61 5.06 8.58 -3.20
CA ASN A 61 4.68 9.95 -3.55
C ASN A 61 3.70 10.05 -4.72
N ASN A 62 3.17 8.92 -5.22
CA ASN A 62 2.27 8.89 -6.37
C ASN A 62 0.79 9.10 -6.05
N PHE A 63 0.46 9.52 -4.82
CA PHE A 63 -0.91 9.81 -4.40
C PHE A 63 -0.91 10.89 -3.31
N SER A 64 -1.99 11.65 -3.28
CA SER A 64 -2.20 12.75 -2.36
C SER A 64 -2.65 12.29 -0.96
N LEU A 65 -2.49 13.19 0.02
CA LEU A 65 -3.09 13.04 1.35
C LEU A 65 -4.60 12.80 1.27
N LEU A 66 -5.29 13.53 0.38
CA LEU A 66 -6.73 13.40 0.18
C LEU A 66 -7.11 12.02 -0.35
N GLU A 67 -6.38 11.48 -1.33
CA GLU A 67 -6.60 10.14 -1.84
C GLU A 67 -6.41 9.08 -0.76
N LEU A 68 -5.34 9.18 0.05
CA LEU A 68 -5.13 8.27 1.18
C LEU A 68 -6.28 8.35 2.18
N TYR A 69 -6.70 9.56 2.55
CA TYR A 69 -7.82 9.77 3.48
C TYR A 69 -9.12 9.15 2.93
N HIS A 70 -9.42 9.36 1.66
CA HIS A 70 -10.57 8.73 1.00
C HIS A 70 -10.48 7.20 1.02
N ILE A 71 -9.31 6.64 0.71
CA ILE A 71 -9.11 5.18 0.73
C ILE A 71 -9.27 4.58 2.14
N LEU A 72 -8.91 5.34 3.17
CA LEU A 72 -9.08 4.94 4.57
C LEU A 72 -10.54 5.01 5.06
N THR A 73 -11.38 5.82 4.42
CA THR A 73 -12.74 6.15 4.90
C THR A 73 -13.89 5.65 4.01
N LYS A 74 -13.65 5.43 2.70
CA LYS A 74 -14.68 5.11 1.69
C LYS A 74 -15.23 3.68 1.77
N GLY A 75 -14.61 2.79 2.55
CA GLY A 75 -15.10 1.45 2.84
C GLY A 75 -14.05 0.36 2.71
N ALA A 76 -14.44 -0.86 3.08
CA ALA A 76 -13.52 -1.99 3.22
C ALA A 76 -13.22 -2.75 1.94
N GLN A 77 -13.79 -2.39 0.79
CA GLN A 77 -13.73 -3.26 -0.39
C GLN A 77 -12.33 -3.26 -1.01
N CYS A 78 -11.87 -4.45 -1.40
CA CYS A 78 -10.65 -4.63 -2.18
C CYS A 78 -10.84 -4.06 -3.60
N ALA A 79 -9.82 -3.38 -4.13
CA ALA A 79 -9.83 -2.83 -5.48
C ALA A 79 -9.92 -3.89 -6.59
N SER A 80 -9.56 -5.15 -6.27
CA SER A 80 -9.46 -6.24 -7.24
C SER A 80 -10.47 -7.36 -7.06
N CYS A 81 -11.20 -7.40 -5.95
CA CYS A 81 -12.23 -8.41 -5.68
C CYS A 81 -13.26 -7.85 -4.69
N ARG A 82 -14.35 -8.57 -4.45
CA ARG A 82 -15.42 -8.11 -3.54
C ARG A 82 -15.16 -8.41 -2.06
N ARG A 83 -13.97 -8.92 -1.70
CA ARG A 83 -13.59 -9.19 -0.29
C ARG A 83 -13.15 -7.91 0.43
N GLN A 84 -13.10 -7.95 1.75
CA GLN A 84 -12.57 -6.86 2.56
C GLN A 84 -11.04 -6.76 2.44
N GLY A 85 -10.53 -5.55 2.25
CA GLY A 85 -9.13 -5.21 2.17
C GLY A 85 -8.67 -4.46 3.41
N PHE A 86 -7.76 -5.08 4.18
CA PHE A 86 -7.09 -4.47 5.34
C PHE A 86 -5.62 -4.15 5.05
N TYR A 87 -5.27 -4.06 3.77
CA TYR A 87 -3.94 -3.71 3.30
C TYR A 87 -4.04 -2.57 2.29
N LEU A 88 -3.01 -1.74 2.23
CA LEU A 88 -2.78 -0.79 1.15
C LEU A 88 -1.57 -1.22 0.36
N TYR A 89 -1.73 -1.23 -0.95
CA TYR A 89 -0.63 -1.20 -1.89
C TYR A 89 -0.20 0.25 -2.09
N LEU A 90 0.98 0.56 -1.54
CA LEU A 90 1.45 1.93 -1.40
C LEU A 90 1.97 2.54 -2.69
N ILE A 91 2.26 1.79 -3.75
CA ILE A 91 2.73 2.41 -5.00
C ILE A 91 1.59 3.24 -5.65
N THR A 92 0.35 2.75 -5.59
CA THR A 92 -0.81 3.41 -6.23
C THR A 92 -2.00 3.64 -5.28
N CYS A 93 -1.77 3.57 -3.96
CA CYS A 93 -2.76 3.77 -2.91
C CYS A 93 -4.04 2.91 -3.04
N LYS A 94 -3.90 1.63 -3.41
CA LYS A 94 -5.07 0.73 -3.58
C LYS A 94 -5.33 -0.07 -2.31
N ARG A 95 -6.57 -0.03 -1.81
CA ARG A 95 -7.03 -0.94 -0.75
C ARG A 95 -7.21 -2.34 -1.31
N ILE A 96 -6.56 -3.33 -0.71
CA ILE A 96 -6.57 -4.69 -1.20
C ILE A 96 -6.62 -5.72 -0.07
N CYS A 97 -7.18 -6.89 -0.39
CA CYS A 97 -7.15 -8.04 0.51
C CYS A 97 -5.85 -8.82 0.34
N ARG A 98 -5.51 -9.61 1.35
CA ARG A 98 -4.30 -10.43 1.33
C ARG A 98 -4.24 -11.36 0.14
N HIS A 99 -5.31 -12.10 -0.08
CA HIS A 99 -5.43 -12.99 -1.24
C HIS A 99 -5.10 -12.30 -2.57
N CYS A 100 -5.57 -11.07 -2.80
CA CYS A 100 -5.28 -10.37 -4.05
C CYS A 100 -3.81 -9.99 -4.15
N PHE A 101 -3.19 -9.43 -3.10
CA PHE A 101 -1.80 -8.99 -3.21
C PHE A 101 -0.80 -10.15 -3.29
N THR A 102 -1.15 -11.34 -2.76
CA THR A 102 -0.31 -12.53 -2.86
C THR A 102 -0.52 -13.32 -4.15
N SER A 103 -1.69 -13.25 -4.79
CA SER A 103 -1.99 -14.05 -5.99
C SER A 103 -1.91 -13.28 -7.31
N LYS A 104 -2.31 -12.00 -7.35
CA LYS A 104 -2.39 -11.23 -8.60
C LYS A 104 -1.05 -10.61 -8.93
N LEU A 105 -0.60 -10.74 -10.17
CA LEU A 105 0.64 -10.11 -10.65
C LEU A 105 0.58 -8.58 -10.58
N ASP A 106 -0.61 -7.98 -10.66
CA ASP A 106 -0.84 -6.54 -10.52
C ASP A 106 -0.22 -5.91 -9.26
N TYR A 107 -0.12 -6.70 -8.18
CA TYR A 107 0.44 -6.29 -6.89
C TYR A 107 1.80 -6.90 -6.61
N ARG A 108 2.49 -7.34 -7.68
CA ARG A 108 3.87 -7.80 -7.68
C ARG A 108 4.71 -6.73 -8.38
N PRO A 109 5.26 -5.75 -7.64
CA PRO A 109 6.07 -4.69 -8.20
C PRO A 109 7.25 -5.25 -9.02
N ILE A 110 7.63 -4.51 -10.05
CA ILE A 110 8.74 -4.86 -10.93
C ILE A 110 9.99 -4.12 -10.43
N GLN A 111 11.09 -4.83 -10.24
CA GLN A 111 12.38 -4.17 -9.94
C GLN A 111 12.86 -3.38 -11.16
N GLU A 112 13.57 -2.29 -10.94
CA GLU A 112 14.14 -1.46 -12.01
C GLU A 112 14.83 -2.26 -13.12
N SER A 113 15.72 -3.19 -12.78
CA SER A 113 16.44 -4.02 -13.76
C SER A 113 15.52 -4.88 -14.62
N ASP A 114 14.46 -5.43 -14.03
CA ASP A 114 13.42 -6.16 -14.75
C ASP A 114 12.55 -5.19 -15.56
N ALA A 115 12.23 -3.99 -15.04
CA ALA A 115 11.43 -2.99 -15.74
C ALA A 115 12.15 -2.48 -16.99
N MET A 116 13.44 -2.12 -16.89
CA MET A 116 14.27 -1.73 -18.02
C MET A 116 14.37 -2.86 -19.05
N ARG A 117 14.53 -4.11 -18.59
CA ARG A 117 14.64 -5.27 -19.49
C ARG A 117 13.32 -5.62 -20.18
N GLU A 118 12.21 -5.58 -19.45
CA GLU A 118 10.87 -5.90 -19.96
C GLU A 118 10.34 -4.77 -20.86
N THR A 119 10.72 -3.51 -20.58
CA THR A 119 10.18 -2.36 -21.31
C THR A 119 11.13 -1.70 -22.32
N GLY A 120 12.43 -1.95 -22.24
CA GLY A 120 13.44 -1.24 -23.04
C GLY A 120 13.56 0.26 -22.73
N LEU A 121 12.88 0.75 -21.69
CA LEU A 121 12.94 2.15 -21.26
C LEU A 121 14.25 2.47 -20.54
N SER A 122 14.70 3.71 -20.68
CA SER A 122 15.81 4.25 -19.89
C SER A 122 15.42 4.43 -18.43
N GLU A 123 16.40 4.56 -17.53
CA GLU A 123 16.14 4.92 -16.13
C GLU A 123 15.37 6.24 -16.02
N GLU A 124 15.72 7.23 -16.85
CA GLU A 124 15.07 8.55 -16.89
C GLU A 124 13.59 8.47 -17.30
N ASP A 125 13.26 7.58 -18.26
CA ASP A 125 11.88 7.36 -18.68
C ASP A 125 11.06 6.62 -17.61
N LEU A 126 11.71 5.72 -16.85
CA LEU A 126 11.06 4.97 -15.78
C LEU A 126 10.64 5.85 -14.60
N GLU A 127 11.38 6.93 -14.31
CA GLU A 127 11.03 7.90 -13.25
C GLU A 127 9.62 8.50 -13.41
N LEU A 128 9.07 8.51 -14.63
CA LEU A 128 7.71 8.97 -14.92
C LEU A 128 6.60 8.02 -14.44
N PHE A 129 6.96 6.79 -14.04
CA PHE A 129 6.03 5.77 -13.62
C PHE A 129 5.92 5.70 -12.09
N PRO A 130 4.76 5.28 -11.55
CA PRO A 130 4.61 5.07 -10.12
C PRO A 130 5.62 4.06 -9.57
N HIS A 131 6.39 4.50 -8.58
CA HIS A 131 7.47 3.70 -8.00
C HIS A 131 7.75 4.06 -6.55
N VAL A 132 8.47 3.16 -5.87
CA VAL A 132 8.90 3.32 -4.47
C VAL A 132 10.29 2.73 -4.28
N ASP A 133 10.98 3.17 -3.23
CA ASP A 133 12.24 2.58 -2.80
C ASP A 133 12.01 1.68 -1.59
N SER A 134 12.20 0.37 -1.73
CA SER A 134 12.01 -0.56 -0.62
C SER A 134 12.91 -0.22 0.58
N VAL A 135 12.53 -0.71 1.75
CA VAL A 135 13.43 -0.75 2.91
C VAL A 135 14.22 -2.08 2.88
N PRO A 136 15.44 -2.14 3.41
CA PRO A 136 16.08 -3.42 3.72
C PRO A 136 15.33 -4.17 4.83
N GLY A 137 15.28 -5.49 4.75
CA GLY A 137 14.55 -6.30 5.72
C GLY A 137 14.29 -7.73 5.25
N CYS A 138 13.53 -8.47 6.06
CA CYS A 138 13.09 -9.83 5.74
C CYS A 138 11.63 -9.79 5.26
N TYR A 139 11.37 -10.33 4.08
CA TYR A 139 10.11 -10.20 3.37
C TYR A 139 9.55 -11.54 2.93
N GLY A 140 8.22 -11.61 2.84
CA GLY A 140 7.50 -12.79 2.35
C GLY A 140 7.52 -13.99 3.28
N GLN A 141 6.92 -15.08 2.81
CA GLN A 141 6.84 -16.33 3.57
C GLN A 141 8.18 -17.05 3.63
N ASP A 142 8.98 -16.95 2.56
CA ASP A 142 10.30 -17.56 2.45
C ASP A 142 11.41 -16.76 3.17
N GLN A 143 11.01 -15.71 3.92
CA GLN A 143 11.92 -14.85 4.70
C GLN A 143 13.09 -14.30 3.86
N TYR A 144 12.79 -13.92 2.63
CA TYR A 144 13.79 -13.33 1.73
C TYR A 144 14.41 -12.09 2.38
N VAL A 145 15.72 -12.08 2.52
CA VAL A 145 16.46 -10.98 3.15
C VAL A 145 16.97 -10.03 2.07
N SER A 146 16.36 -8.85 1.97
CA SER A 146 16.91 -7.74 1.20
C SER A 146 17.84 -6.91 2.06
N ARG A 147 19.12 -6.79 1.65
CA ARG A 147 20.12 -5.96 2.34
C ARG A 147 20.18 -4.53 1.80
N HIS A 148 19.58 -4.28 0.64
CA HIS A 148 19.63 -3.01 -0.05
C HIS A 148 18.21 -2.51 -0.33
N ARG A 149 18.10 -1.20 -0.58
CA ARG A 149 16.87 -0.63 -1.12
C ARG A 149 16.73 -1.09 -2.57
N LEU A 150 15.53 -1.53 -2.93
CA LEU A 150 15.18 -1.90 -4.30
C LEU A 150 14.21 -0.84 -4.83
N ARG A 151 14.47 -0.32 -6.02
CA ARG A 151 13.51 0.54 -6.71
C ARG A 151 12.46 -0.35 -7.39
N LEU A 152 11.20 -0.14 -7.01
CA LEU A 152 10.07 -0.99 -7.36
C LEU A 152 8.99 -0.18 -8.08
N PHE A 153 8.61 -0.62 -9.27
CA PHE A 153 7.63 0.02 -10.13
C PHE A 153 6.28 -0.69 -10.11
N ASP A 154 5.21 0.07 -10.30
CA ASP A 154 3.88 -0.49 -10.49
C ASP A 154 3.79 -1.27 -11.80
N ARG A 155 3.44 -2.56 -11.71
CA ARG A 155 3.33 -3.44 -12.88
C ARG A 155 2.25 -2.95 -13.84
N GLN A 156 1.08 -2.56 -13.33
CA GLN A 156 -0.04 -2.15 -14.20
C GLN A 156 0.29 -0.88 -14.98
N ALA A 157 0.88 0.12 -14.32
CA ALA A 157 1.28 1.36 -14.97
C ALA A 157 2.31 1.13 -16.10
N LEU A 158 3.29 0.25 -15.88
CA LEU A 158 4.24 -0.13 -16.92
C LEU A 158 3.53 -0.86 -18.07
N SER A 159 2.72 -1.89 -17.78
CA SER A 159 2.04 -2.69 -18.81
C SER A 159 1.06 -1.88 -19.67
N GLN A 160 0.36 -0.90 -19.10
CA GLN A 160 -0.60 -0.07 -19.84
C GLN A 160 0.07 0.82 -20.89
N ARG A 161 1.29 1.30 -20.61
CA ARG A 161 2.06 2.12 -21.55
C ARG A 161 2.84 1.27 -22.55
N HIS A 162 3.09 0.00 -22.21
CA HIS A 162 3.81 -0.98 -23.03
C HIS A 162 2.95 -1.76 -24.04
N MET A 163 1.72 -1.32 -24.33
CA MET A 163 0.89 -1.90 -25.40
C MET A 163 1.47 -1.75 -26.83
N LEU A 164 2.76 -1.46 -26.97
CA LEU A 164 3.50 -1.30 -28.22
C LEU A 164 4.58 -2.39 -28.45
N HIS A 165 4.92 -3.22 -27.46
CA HIS A 165 5.87 -4.32 -27.64
C HIS A 165 5.37 -5.61 -26.98
N GLU A 166 5.51 -6.75 -27.67
CA GLU A 166 5.17 -8.05 -27.10
C GLU A 166 6.10 -8.35 -25.91
N PRO A 167 5.54 -8.74 -24.74
CA PRO A 167 6.35 -9.14 -23.60
C PRO A 167 7.16 -10.37 -23.99
N VAL A 168 8.49 -10.27 -23.89
CA VAL A 168 9.38 -11.41 -24.14
C VAL A 168 9.14 -12.45 -23.05
N PRO A 169 8.67 -13.68 -23.38
CA PRO A 169 8.51 -14.74 -22.39
C PRO A 169 9.89 -15.09 -21.82
N GLN A 170 10.04 -15.03 -20.51
CA GLN A 170 11.30 -15.40 -19.85
C GLN A 170 11.02 -16.36 -18.70
N GLU A 171 11.74 -17.48 -18.71
CA GLU A 171 11.79 -18.39 -17.57
C GLU A 171 12.60 -17.71 -16.45
N ARG A 172 11.92 -17.35 -15.36
CA ARG A 172 12.58 -16.94 -14.12
C ARG A 172 13.14 -18.18 -13.45
N THR A 173 14.39 -18.10 -13.00
CA THR A 173 14.94 -19.09 -12.07
C THR A 173 14.11 -19.11 -10.79
N LEU A 174 14.15 -20.23 -10.04
CA LEU A 174 13.47 -20.34 -8.76
C LEU A 174 13.83 -19.19 -7.80
N ILE A 175 15.11 -18.78 -7.79
CA ILE A 175 15.59 -17.66 -6.96
C ILE A 175 14.95 -16.34 -7.39
N GLN A 176 14.90 -16.04 -8.70
CA GLN A 176 14.27 -14.83 -9.22
C GLN A 176 12.76 -14.80 -8.92
N GLU A 177 12.11 -15.96 -8.90
CA GLU A 177 10.69 -16.06 -8.55
C GLU A 177 10.46 -15.76 -7.06
N VAL A 178 11.27 -16.32 -6.15
CA VAL A 178 11.23 -16.02 -4.72
C VAL A 178 11.47 -14.53 -4.45
N VAL A 179 12.50 -13.94 -5.08
CA VAL A 179 12.82 -12.51 -4.95
C VAL A 179 11.65 -11.65 -5.39
N ALA A 180 11.09 -11.92 -6.55
CA ALA A 180 10.00 -11.12 -7.07
C ALA A 180 8.68 -11.37 -6.33
N ASP A 181 8.47 -12.53 -5.68
CA ASP A 181 7.32 -12.72 -4.77
C ASP A 181 7.51 -11.90 -3.47
N ALA A 182 8.73 -11.88 -2.92
CA ALA A 182 9.06 -11.07 -1.75
C ALA A 182 8.82 -9.56 -1.98
N CYS A 183 9.02 -9.08 -3.22
CA CYS A 183 8.75 -7.68 -3.60
C CYS A 183 7.30 -7.26 -3.36
N ARG A 184 6.33 -8.20 -3.37
CA ARG A 184 4.92 -7.92 -3.02
C ARG A 184 4.81 -7.28 -1.64
N TYR A 185 5.59 -7.76 -0.68
CA TYR A 185 5.49 -7.36 0.72
C TYR A 185 6.20 -6.03 1.02
N MET A 186 7.08 -5.58 0.12
CA MET A 186 7.88 -4.36 0.31
C MET A 186 7.07 -3.07 0.12
N ALA A 187 5.94 -3.14 -0.61
CA ALA A 187 5.05 -2.01 -0.88
C ALA A 187 3.67 -2.17 -0.22
N ILE A 188 3.55 -3.05 0.78
CA ILE A 188 2.28 -3.37 1.44
C ILE A 188 2.32 -2.93 2.90
N VAL A 189 1.28 -2.24 3.33
CA VAL A 189 1.08 -1.91 4.75
C VAL A 189 -0.30 -2.35 5.21
N SER A 190 -0.42 -2.80 6.46
CA SER A 190 -1.74 -2.97 7.09
C SER A 190 -2.43 -1.63 7.24
N ALA A 191 -3.74 -1.57 7.01
CA ALA A 191 -4.48 -0.32 7.12
C ALA A 191 -5.87 -0.51 7.72
N PRO A 192 -6.31 0.42 8.59
CA PRO A 192 -7.61 0.33 9.21
C PRO A 192 -8.72 0.75 8.26
N LEU A 193 -9.94 0.47 8.68
CA LEU A 193 -11.18 1.07 8.20
C LEU A 193 -11.55 2.17 9.18
N LEU A 194 -11.51 3.42 8.70
CA LEU A 194 -11.91 4.56 9.49
C LEU A 194 -13.39 4.84 9.24
N GLY A 195 -14.22 4.66 10.27
CA GLY A 195 -15.61 5.10 10.23
C GLY A 195 -15.67 6.61 10.37
N VAL A 196 -16.45 7.28 9.52
CA VAL A 196 -16.59 8.74 9.54
C VAL A 196 -18.06 9.11 9.66
N SER A 197 -18.37 9.98 10.61
CA SER A 197 -19.66 10.64 10.74
C SER A 197 -19.44 12.14 10.92
N CYS A 198 -20.15 12.97 10.17
CA CYS A 198 -20.03 14.44 10.23
C CYS A 198 -18.57 14.95 10.15
N ARG A 199 -17.71 14.31 9.32
CA ARG A 199 -16.27 14.60 9.18
C ARG A 199 -15.41 14.33 10.43
N VAL A 200 -15.94 13.57 11.39
CA VAL A 200 -15.25 13.09 12.59
C VAL A 200 -15.04 11.59 12.47
N ILE A 201 -13.86 11.11 12.87
CA ILE A 201 -13.58 9.68 12.92
C ILE A 201 -14.32 9.08 14.13
N THR A 202 -15.21 8.13 13.87
CA THR A 202 -16.04 7.47 14.89
C THR A 202 -15.57 6.06 15.23
N SER A 203 -14.81 5.42 14.33
CA SER A 203 -14.25 4.09 14.56
C SER A 203 -12.94 3.90 13.79
N CYS A 204 -12.12 2.97 14.27
CA CYS A 204 -10.86 2.57 13.65
C CYS A 204 -10.73 1.04 13.77
N ASP A 205 -11.12 0.32 12.71
CA ASP A 205 -11.09 -1.14 12.68
C ASP A 205 -9.88 -1.64 11.88
N TRP A 206 -8.94 -2.29 12.57
CA TRP A 206 -7.72 -2.86 11.98
C TRP A 206 -7.92 -4.28 11.42
N GLY A 207 -9.11 -4.83 11.59
CA GLY A 207 -9.44 -6.22 11.30
C GLY A 207 -8.86 -7.20 12.33
N VAL A 208 -9.45 -8.39 12.36
CA VAL A 208 -9.00 -9.52 13.18
C VAL A 208 -8.55 -10.66 12.29
N TYR A 209 -7.67 -11.53 12.79
CA TYR A 209 -7.18 -12.71 12.07
C TYR A 209 -7.38 -13.96 12.93
N CYS A 210 -7.50 -15.13 12.29
CA CYS A 210 -7.67 -16.40 12.98
C CYS A 210 -6.32 -16.96 13.44
N LEU A 211 -6.12 -17.07 14.75
CA LEU A 211 -4.91 -17.67 15.32
C LEU A 211 -4.77 -19.17 14.99
N ARG A 212 -5.88 -19.89 14.79
CA ARG A 212 -5.84 -21.32 14.46
C ARG A 212 -5.36 -21.55 13.02
N CYS A 213 -5.73 -20.69 12.07
CA CYS A 213 -5.18 -20.70 10.71
C CYS A 213 -3.68 -20.39 10.65
N ARG A 214 -3.09 -19.83 11.73
CA ARG A 214 -1.65 -19.57 11.80
C ARG A 214 -0.79 -20.82 11.93
N GLY A 215 -1.33 -21.90 12.49
CA GLY A 215 -0.58 -23.14 12.77
C GLY A 215 -0.76 -24.27 11.75
N SER A 216 -1.76 -24.18 10.86
CA SER A 216 -2.06 -25.26 9.91
C SER A 216 -1.12 -25.22 8.69
N GLU A 217 -0.37 -26.31 8.45
CA GLU A 217 0.48 -26.44 7.25
C GLU A 217 -0.31 -26.34 5.94
N GLN A 218 -1.58 -26.77 5.96
CA GLN A 218 -2.51 -26.68 4.83
C GLN A 218 -2.93 -25.24 4.50
N ASN A 219 -2.71 -24.28 5.40
CA ASN A 219 -3.28 -22.93 5.32
C ASN A 219 -2.24 -21.82 5.63
N ARG A 220 -0.94 -22.08 5.40
CA ARG A 220 0.16 -21.11 5.61
C ARG A 220 -0.08 -19.75 4.91
N GLY A 221 -0.91 -19.72 3.87
CA GLY A 221 -1.36 -18.51 3.17
C GLY A 221 -2.36 -17.64 3.92
N SER A 222 -3.29 -18.22 4.68
CA SER A 222 -4.45 -17.52 5.26
C SER A 222 -4.25 -16.99 6.68
N CYS A 223 -3.11 -17.30 7.30
CA CYS A 223 -2.79 -16.90 8.68
C CYS A 223 -2.72 -15.39 8.94
N TYR A 224 -2.56 -14.59 7.88
CA TYR A 224 -2.62 -13.12 7.94
C TYR A 224 -3.84 -12.56 7.20
N ASP A 225 -4.83 -13.40 6.84
CA ASP A 225 -6.10 -12.89 6.35
C ASP A 225 -6.78 -12.12 7.50
N LYS A 226 -7.15 -10.89 7.20
CA LYS A 226 -7.82 -9.99 8.12
C LYS A 226 -9.28 -9.86 7.72
N TYR A 227 -10.14 -9.91 8.73
CA TYR A 227 -11.59 -9.90 8.60
C TYR A 227 -12.16 -8.76 9.43
N THR A 228 -13.31 -8.22 9.01
CA THR A 228 -14.18 -7.47 9.92
C THR A 228 -14.73 -8.42 10.98
N GLN A 229 -15.31 -7.90 12.06
CA GLN A 229 -15.95 -8.75 13.06
C GLN A 229 -17.00 -9.68 12.46
N GLN A 230 -17.85 -9.17 11.55
CA GLN A 230 -18.83 -9.98 10.82
C GLN A 230 -18.18 -11.03 9.93
N GLY A 231 -17.16 -10.65 9.14
CA GLY A 231 -16.46 -11.58 8.25
C GLY A 231 -15.70 -12.67 9.02
N PHE A 232 -15.29 -12.38 10.25
CA PHE A 232 -14.66 -13.36 11.13
C PHE A 232 -15.65 -14.42 11.62
N THR A 233 -16.88 -14.01 11.96
CA THR A 233 -17.96 -14.96 12.30
C THR A 233 -18.27 -15.88 11.12
N GLU A 234 -18.40 -15.33 9.91
CA GLU A 234 -18.61 -16.14 8.69
C GLU A 234 -17.44 -17.11 8.42
N HIS A 235 -16.20 -16.69 8.70
CA HIS A 235 -15.04 -17.57 8.62
C HIS A 235 -15.11 -18.72 9.64
N MET A 236 -15.47 -18.42 10.89
CA MET A 236 -15.61 -19.42 11.95
C MET A 236 -16.72 -20.44 11.66
N GLU A 237 -17.83 -20.01 11.04
CA GLU A 237 -18.91 -20.92 10.64
C GLU A 237 -18.50 -21.88 9.52
N LYS A 238 -17.69 -21.42 8.57
CA LYS A 238 -17.24 -22.23 7.42
C LYS A 238 -16.09 -23.17 7.77
N GLU A 239 -15.10 -22.67 8.50
CA GLU A 239 -13.83 -23.36 8.74
C GLU A 239 -13.73 -23.91 10.17
N GLY A 240 -14.74 -23.68 11.03
CA GLY A 240 -14.75 -24.11 12.43
C GLY A 240 -14.57 -25.62 12.63
N SER A 241 -15.00 -26.43 11.68
CA SER A 241 -14.83 -27.90 11.70
C SER A 241 -13.38 -28.35 11.44
N GLN A 242 -12.55 -27.52 10.79
CA GLN A 242 -11.11 -27.78 10.60
C GLN A 242 -10.28 -27.35 11.84
N HIS A 243 -10.94 -26.82 12.85
CA HIS A 243 -10.34 -26.34 14.08
C HIS A 243 -10.67 -27.22 15.31
N GLY A 244 -11.36 -28.35 15.10
CA GLY A 244 -11.71 -29.35 16.12
C GLY A 244 -10.59 -30.32 16.43
#